data_AF-A0A9X7IQV2-F1
#
_entry.id   AF-A0A9X7IQV2-F1
#
_cell.length_a   1.000
_cell.length_b   1.000
_cell.length_c   1.000
_cell.angle_alpha   90.00
_cell.angle_beta   90.00
_cell.angle_gamma   90.00
#
_symmetry.space_group_name_H-M   'P 1'
#
loop_
_entity.id
_entity.type
_entity.pdbx_description
1 polymer ?
#
loop_
_entity_poly.entity_id
_entity_poly.type
_entity_poly.pdbx_seq_one_letter_code
_entity_poly.pdbx_strand_id
1 'polypeptide(L)'
;MTTLTHALPWILAAGLATRVASWFGWLTSLDLAVAVVILSCQFATMAHLRSSHLCARCMDEVPADAPVKAERRKRVLWFAHQLATGTVIFGLLAPAVAIAFVGTHSGSPTIQHLARIPLDVLVFTSLYSTWLHHRLRPWCPYCRGWDDGGDPEPSPDPSEFKTRTG
;
A
#
# COMPACT_ATOMS: atom_id res chain seq x y z
N MET A 1 -16.23 -7.99 2.25
CA MET A 1 -15.05 -7.24 2.75
C MET A 1 -14.53 -6.22 1.71
N THR A 2 -15.42 -5.42 1.09
CA THR A 2 -14.99 -4.42 0.09
C THR A 2 -15.01 -3.00 0.67
N THR A 3 -16.03 -2.65 1.46
CA THR A 3 -16.19 -1.31 2.09
C THR A 3 -14.99 -0.89 2.95
N LEU A 4 -14.47 -1.80 3.79
CA LEU A 4 -13.30 -1.56 4.64
C LEU A 4 -12.04 -1.24 3.82
N THR A 5 -11.83 -1.92 2.70
CA THR A 5 -10.65 -1.71 1.84
C THR A 5 -10.72 -0.39 1.08
N HIS A 6 -11.92 0.11 0.77
CA HIS A 6 -12.10 1.44 0.17
C HIS A 6 -12.11 2.58 1.21
N ALA A 7 -12.36 2.28 2.48
CA ALA A 7 -12.17 3.22 3.59
C ALA A 7 -10.70 3.33 4.02
N LEU A 8 -9.84 2.43 3.55
CA LEU A 8 -8.42 2.37 3.88
C LEU A 8 -7.68 3.71 3.77
N PRO A 9 -7.77 4.52 2.69
CA PRO A 9 -7.07 5.81 2.64
C PRO A 9 -7.48 6.76 3.77
N TRP A 10 -8.74 6.74 4.20
CA TRP A 10 -9.21 7.54 5.33
C TRP A 10 -8.70 7.00 6.67
N ILE A 11 -8.71 5.67 6.83
CA ILE A 11 -8.14 5.00 8.02
C ILE A 11 -6.63 5.29 8.12
N LEU A 12 -5.91 5.27 7.00
CA LEU A 12 -4.48 5.60 6.96
C LEU A 12 -4.23 7.08 7.27
N ALA A 13 -5.04 7.99 6.73
CA ALA A 13 -4.91 9.42 7.02
C ALA A 13 -5.16 9.71 8.50
N ALA A 14 -6.23 9.17 9.07
CA ALA A 14 -6.55 9.32 10.49
C ALA A 14 -5.50 8.65 11.40
N GLY A 15 -5.03 7.46 11.01
CA GLY A 15 -3.96 6.74 11.70
C GLY A 15 -2.65 7.54 11.70
N LEU A 16 -2.26 8.09 10.54
CA LEU A 16 -1.06 8.92 10.42
C LEU A 16 -1.16 10.18 11.29
N ALA A 17 -2.30 10.88 11.25
CA ALA A 17 -2.53 12.05 12.09
C ALA A 17 -2.40 11.71 13.58
N THR A 18 -2.94 10.56 14.00
CA THR A 18 -2.85 10.09 15.38
C THR A 18 -1.41 9.73 15.79
N ARG A 19 -0.65 9.08 14.90
CA ARG A 19 0.77 8.76 15.14
C ARG A 19 1.64 10.01 15.21
N VAL A 20 1.40 10.98 14.32
CA VAL A 20 2.09 12.27 14.38
C VAL A 20 1.75 13.00 15.70
N ALA A 21 0.49 12.98 16.13
CA ALA A 21 0.12 13.54 17.44
C ALA A 21 0.85 12.83 18.60
N SER A 22 1.02 11.51 18.52
CA SER A 22 1.77 10.75 19.53
C SER A 22 3.26 11.04 19.55
N TRP A 23 3.86 11.50 18.44
CA TRP A 23 5.24 12.02 18.41
C TRP A 23 5.46 13.25 19.30
N PHE A 24 4.40 14.00 19.58
CA PHE A 24 4.44 15.16 20.48
C PHE A 24 3.94 14.85 21.90
N GLY A 25 3.79 13.55 22.23
CA GLY A 25 3.32 13.10 23.53
C GLY A 25 1.80 13.18 23.73
N TRP A 26 1.03 13.51 22.69
CA TRP A 26 -0.44 13.53 22.75
C TRP A 26 -1.01 12.16 22.41
N LEU A 27 -2.14 11.77 23.01
CA LEU A 27 -2.83 10.50 22.68
C LEU A 27 -1.97 9.22 22.82
N THR A 28 -0.90 9.25 23.62
CA THR A 28 0.03 8.12 23.83
C THR A 28 -0.65 6.88 24.42
N SER A 29 -1.74 7.06 25.16
CA SER A 29 -2.58 5.96 25.69
C SER A 29 -3.30 5.16 24.60
N LEU A 30 -3.54 5.77 23.43
CA LEU A 30 -4.18 5.11 22.28
C LEU A 30 -3.17 4.48 21.32
N ASP A 31 -1.88 4.70 21.54
CA ASP A 31 -0.81 4.40 20.58
C ASP A 31 -0.77 2.91 20.19
N LEU A 32 -0.90 2.02 21.19
CA LEU A 32 -0.92 0.57 20.96
C LEU A 32 -2.19 0.14 20.20
N ALA A 33 -3.35 0.65 20.61
CA ALA A 33 -4.62 0.30 19.97
C ALA A 33 -4.63 0.74 18.50
N VAL A 34 -4.16 1.96 18.22
CA VAL A 34 -4.02 2.51 16.87
C VAL A 34 -3.02 1.68 16.05
N ALA A 35 -1.87 1.31 16.62
CA ALA A 35 -0.89 0.47 15.94
C ALA A 35 -1.48 -0.90 15.55
N VAL A 36 -2.21 -1.55 16.46
CA VAL A 36 -2.88 -2.84 16.19
C VAL A 36 -3.93 -2.71 15.08
N VAL A 37 -4.73 -1.64 15.09
CA VAL A 37 -5.71 -1.38 14.03
C VAL A 37 -5.03 -1.16 12.68
N ILE A 38 -3.97 -0.36 12.63
CA ILE A 38 -3.20 -0.09 11.40
C ILE A 38 -2.59 -1.39 10.86
N LEU A 39 -1.94 -2.20 11.71
CA LEU A 39 -1.34 -3.48 11.32
C LEU A 39 -2.40 -4.49 10.84
N SER A 40 -3.56 -4.54 11.48
CA SER A 40 -4.66 -5.41 11.07
C SER A 40 -5.22 -4.99 9.70
N CYS A 41 -5.41 -3.68 9.49
CA CYS A 41 -5.82 -3.11 8.21
C CYS A 41 -4.77 -3.37 7.13
N GLN A 42 -3.47 -3.29 7.47
CA GLN A 42 -2.37 -3.60 6.58
C GLN A 42 -2.41 -5.05 6.14
N PHE A 43 -2.57 -5.98 7.08
CA PHE A 43 -2.68 -7.40 6.76
C PHE A 43 -3.89 -7.70 5.87
N ALA A 44 -5.06 -7.16 6.21
CA ALA A 44 -6.27 -7.30 5.41
C ALA A 44 -6.12 -6.73 4.00
N THR A 45 -5.45 -5.58 3.87
CA THR A 45 -5.14 -4.96 2.58
C THR A 45 -4.19 -5.83 1.77
N MET A 46 -3.09 -6.30 2.36
CA MET A 46 -2.14 -7.18 1.68
C MET A 46 -2.80 -8.48 1.22
N ALA A 47 -3.68 -9.06 2.03
CA ALA A 47 -4.46 -10.25 1.66
C ALA A 47 -5.42 -9.94 0.50
N HIS A 48 -6.11 -8.80 0.54
CA HIS A 48 -7.01 -8.37 -0.54
C HIS A 48 -6.25 -8.12 -1.86
N LEU A 49 -5.13 -7.39 -1.82
CA LEU A 49 -4.35 -7.05 -3.00
C LEU A 49 -3.58 -8.24 -3.60
N ARG A 50 -3.39 -9.32 -2.83
CA ARG A 50 -2.87 -10.60 -3.36
C ARG A 50 -3.93 -11.40 -4.13
N SER A 51 -5.21 -11.13 -3.92
CA SER A 51 -6.25 -11.74 -4.75
C SER A 51 -6.13 -11.16 -6.17
N SER A 52 -5.98 -12.03 -7.16
CA SER A 52 -5.64 -11.69 -8.55
C SER A 52 -6.72 -10.88 -9.30
N HIS A 53 -7.86 -10.64 -8.68
CA HIS A 53 -9.01 -10.00 -9.31
C HIS A 53 -9.14 -8.56 -8.81
N LEU A 54 -8.88 -7.60 -9.70
CA LEU A 54 -9.22 -6.20 -9.47
C LEU A 54 -10.73 -6.09 -9.27
N CYS A 55 -11.14 -5.53 -8.13
CA CYS A 55 -12.54 -5.26 -7.88
C CYS A 55 -13.05 -4.15 -8.82
N ALA A 56 -14.30 -4.21 -9.29
CA ALA A 56 -14.85 -3.19 -10.21
C ALA A 56 -14.67 -1.76 -9.66
N ARG A 57 -14.93 -1.58 -8.35
CA ARG A 57 -14.72 -0.31 -7.66
C ARG A 57 -13.25 0.15 -7.60
N CYS A 58 -12.31 -0.78 -7.59
CA CYS A 58 -10.88 -0.50 -7.62
C CYS A 58 -10.48 0.04 -9.00
N MET A 59 -11.11 -0.44 -10.07
CA MET A 59 -10.93 0.03 -11.45
C MET A 59 -11.58 1.39 -11.68
N ASP A 60 -12.77 1.64 -11.13
CA ASP A 60 -13.45 2.95 -11.22
C ASP A 60 -12.63 4.07 -10.58
N GLU A 61 -11.84 3.72 -9.56
CA GLU A 61 -10.95 4.66 -8.90
C GLU A 61 -9.68 4.94 -9.74
N VAL A 62 -9.34 4.20 -10.80
CA VAL A 62 -8.12 4.46 -11.58
C VAL A 62 -8.20 5.82 -12.28
N PRO A 63 -7.21 6.71 -12.12
CA PRO A 63 -7.28 8.03 -12.72
C PRO A 63 -7.00 7.95 -14.23
N ALA A 64 -7.65 8.80 -15.03
CA ALA A 64 -7.47 8.84 -16.49
C ALA A 64 -6.01 9.13 -16.93
N ASP A 65 -5.24 9.82 -16.10
CA ASP A 65 -3.81 10.10 -16.28
C ASP A 65 -2.89 9.06 -15.61
N ALA A 66 -3.39 7.84 -15.36
CA ALA A 66 -2.64 6.73 -14.77
C ALA A 66 -1.22 6.51 -15.35
N PRO A 67 -0.99 6.50 -16.68
CA PRO A 67 0.35 6.30 -17.24
C PRO A 67 1.32 7.42 -16.82
N VAL A 68 0.88 8.67 -16.86
CA VAL A 68 1.70 9.82 -16.46
C VAL A 68 2.01 9.78 -14.96
N LYS A 69 1.04 9.36 -14.14
CA LYS A 69 1.22 9.17 -12.70
C LYS A 69 2.19 8.04 -12.37
N ALA A 70 2.14 6.93 -13.11
CA ALA A 70 3.07 5.82 -12.93
C ALA A 70 4.51 6.26 -13.23
N GLU A 71 4.71 7.01 -14.32
CA GLU A 71 6.00 7.57 -14.70
C GLU A 71 6.56 8.52 -13.63
N ARG A 72 5.73 9.46 -13.13
CA ARG A 72 6.15 10.39 -12.07
C ARG A 72 6.45 9.70 -10.74
N ARG A 73 5.83 8.56 -10.45
CA ARG A 73 5.92 7.85 -9.17
C ARG A 73 6.75 6.58 -9.20
N LYS A 74 7.64 6.44 -10.21
CA LYS A 74 8.58 5.31 -10.36
C LYS A 74 9.27 4.87 -9.06
N ARG A 75 9.80 5.81 -8.26
CA ARG A 75 10.49 5.46 -7.00
C ARG A 75 9.58 4.77 -5.99
N VAL A 76 8.32 5.18 -5.91
CA VAL A 76 7.33 4.58 -5.00
C VAL A 76 6.95 3.19 -5.48
N LEU A 77 6.80 3.02 -6.79
CA LEU A 77 6.55 1.70 -7.40
C LEU A 77 7.73 0.76 -7.23
N TRP A 78 8.96 1.25 -7.41
CA TRP A 78 10.18 0.50 -7.14
C TRP A 78 10.22 0.02 -5.68
N PHE A 79 9.92 0.91 -4.73
CA PHE A 79 9.89 0.57 -3.31
C PHE A 79 8.86 -0.54 -3.00
N ALA A 80 7.69 -0.52 -3.65
CA ALA A 80 6.70 -1.59 -3.51
C ALA A 80 7.24 -2.96 -3.96
N HIS A 81 8.03 -3.01 -5.04
CA HIS A 81 8.69 -4.24 -5.49
C HIS A 81 9.79 -4.69 -4.51
N GLN A 82 10.57 -3.77 -3.96
CA GLN A 82 11.60 -4.08 -2.98
C GLN A 82 11.02 -4.58 -1.64
N LEU A 83 9.81 -4.16 -1.29
CA LEU A 83 9.04 -4.72 -0.17
C LEU A 83 8.62 -6.17 -0.47
N ALA A 84 8.16 -6.45 -1.70
CA ALA A 84 7.72 -7.77 -2.09
C ALA A 84 8.85 -8.81 -2.13
N THR A 85 10.09 -8.40 -2.44
CA THR A 85 11.28 -9.27 -2.38
C THR A 85 11.75 -9.57 -0.95
N GLY A 86 11.14 -8.94 0.07
CA GLY A 86 11.45 -9.18 1.48
C GLY A 86 12.77 -8.57 1.96
N THR A 87 13.65 -8.16 1.05
CA THR A 87 14.95 -7.54 1.37
C THR A 87 14.79 -6.27 2.21
N VAL A 88 13.81 -5.43 1.86
CA VAL A 88 13.48 -4.20 2.61
C VAL A 88 12.82 -4.51 3.95
N ILE A 89 12.00 -5.56 4.01
CA ILE A 89 11.39 -6.00 5.27
C ILE A 89 12.48 -6.45 6.25
N PHE A 90 13.38 -7.35 5.85
CA PHE A 90 14.48 -7.80 6.73
C PHE A 90 15.45 -6.68 7.10
N GLY A 91 15.83 -5.83 6.14
CA GLY A 91 16.74 -4.70 6.37
C GLY A 91 16.16 -3.62 7.30
N LEU A 92 14.84 -3.59 7.52
CA LEU A 92 14.17 -2.55 8.30
C LEU A 92 13.48 -3.05 9.57
N LEU A 93 12.99 -4.29 9.59
CA LEU A 93 12.46 -4.93 10.79
C LEU A 93 13.59 -5.20 11.80
N ALA A 94 14.78 -5.57 11.31
CA ALA A 94 15.96 -5.78 12.15
C ALA A 94 16.36 -4.53 12.96
N PRO A 95 16.56 -3.34 12.36
CA PRO A 95 16.85 -2.13 13.15
C PRO A 95 15.67 -1.71 14.02
N ALA A 96 14.41 -1.84 13.58
CA ALA A 96 13.25 -1.50 14.43
C ALA A 96 13.19 -2.38 15.69
N VAL A 97 13.39 -3.69 15.55
CA VAL A 97 13.45 -4.64 16.68
C VAL A 97 14.67 -4.36 17.56
N ALA A 98 15.84 -4.07 16.96
CA ALA A 98 17.05 -3.74 17.71
C ALA A 98 16.88 -2.46 18.55
N ILE A 99 16.30 -1.39 17.98
CA ILE A 99 16.09 -0.14 18.71
C ILE A 99 15.01 -0.31 19.78
N ALA A 100 13.94 -1.08 19.50
CA ALA A 100 12.94 -1.42 20.52
C ALA A 100 13.57 -2.20 21.68
N PHE A 101 14.40 -3.19 21.38
CA PHE A 101 15.13 -3.99 22.38
C PHE A 101 16.07 -3.12 23.23
N VAL A 102 16.86 -2.24 22.59
CA VAL A 102 17.73 -1.27 23.28
C VAL A 102 16.89 -0.31 24.15
N GLY A 103 15.77 0.18 23.64
CA GLY A 103 14.86 1.06 24.39
C GLY A 103 14.24 0.37 25.61
N THR A 104 13.90 -0.92 25.51
CA THR A 104 13.41 -1.70 26.66
C THR A 104 14.51 -1.97 27.68
N HIS A 105 15.74 -2.25 27.24
CA HIS A 105 16.85 -2.58 28.13
C HIS A 105 17.46 -1.36 28.80
N SER A 106 17.50 -0.21 28.12
CA SER A 106 18.00 1.06 28.66
C SER A 106 17.00 1.79 29.55
N GLY A 107 15.73 1.34 29.60
CA GLY A 107 14.66 2.00 30.35
C GLY A 107 14.37 3.44 29.90
N SER A 108 14.91 3.88 28.75
CA SER A 108 14.82 5.25 28.28
C SER A 108 13.57 5.45 27.41
N PRO A 109 12.53 6.15 27.91
CA PRO A 109 11.33 6.43 27.12
C PRO A 109 11.65 7.30 25.90
N THR A 110 12.67 8.16 25.97
CA THR A 110 13.12 8.99 24.84
C THR A 110 13.65 8.15 23.68
N ILE A 111 14.48 7.14 23.96
CA ILE A 111 15.02 6.24 22.93
C ILE A 111 13.89 5.43 22.30
N GLN A 112 12.97 4.90 23.12
CA GLN A 112 11.78 4.21 22.62
C GLN A 112 10.90 5.13 21.75
N HIS A 113 10.83 6.43 22.06
CA HIS A 113 10.04 7.36 21.29
C HIS A 113 10.67 7.67 19.93
N LEU A 114 11.97 7.93 19.91
CA LEU A 114 12.74 8.18 18.68
C LEU A 114 12.76 6.97 17.75
N ALA A 115 12.71 5.76 18.31
CA ALA A 115 12.61 4.51 17.55
C ALA A 115 11.31 4.37 16.74
N ARG A 116 10.21 4.97 17.24
CA ARG A 116 8.87 4.80 16.66
C ARG A 116 8.69 5.60 15.38
N ILE A 117 9.29 6.79 15.30
CA ILE A 117 9.17 7.68 14.14
C ILE A 117 9.59 6.99 12.82
N PRO A 118 10.81 6.40 12.70
CA PRO A 118 11.19 5.73 11.46
C PRO A 118 10.34 4.49 11.17
N LEU A 119 9.87 3.78 12.20
CA LEU A 119 8.97 2.65 12.04
C LEU A 119 7.62 3.07 11.46
N ASP A 120 7.04 4.17 11.94
CA ASP A 120 5.80 4.73 11.43
C ASP A 120 5.96 5.17 9.97
N VAL A 121 7.00 5.95 9.68
CA VAL A 121 7.30 6.39 8.31
C VAL A 121 7.40 5.19 7.37
N LEU A 122 8.05 4.12 7.80
CA LEU A 122 8.14 2.89 7.03
C LEU A 122 6.77 2.23 6.82
N VAL A 123 5.99 2.02 7.89
CA VAL A 123 4.67 1.40 7.82
C VAL A 123 3.78 2.18 6.85
N PHE A 124 3.68 3.49 6.99
CA PHE A 124 2.87 4.32 6.11
C PHE A 124 3.39 4.37 4.67
N THR A 125 4.71 4.45 4.47
CA THR A 125 5.30 4.41 3.13
C THR A 125 5.03 3.07 2.45
N SER A 126 5.11 1.96 3.17
CA SER A 126 4.83 0.61 2.66
C SER A 126 3.37 0.42 2.27
N LEU A 127 2.46 0.96 3.08
CA LEU A 127 1.02 0.94 2.82
C LEU A 127 0.69 1.76 1.58
N TYR A 128 1.19 3.00 1.54
CA TYR A 128 0.97 3.90 0.42
C TYR A 128 1.55 3.33 -0.88
N SER A 129 2.78 2.80 -0.84
CA SER A 129 3.43 2.25 -2.02
C SER A 129 2.69 1.03 -2.55
N THR A 130 2.21 0.15 -1.66
CA THR A 130 1.47 -1.05 -2.04
C THR A 130 0.10 -0.70 -2.64
N TRP A 131 -0.63 0.22 -2.02
CA TRP A 131 -1.90 0.72 -2.55
C TRP A 131 -1.72 1.37 -3.92
N LEU A 132 -0.71 2.24 -4.07
CA LEU A 132 -0.41 2.90 -5.34
C LEU A 132 0.00 1.88 -6.40
N HIS A 133 0.83 0.91 -6.03
CA HIS A 133 1.28 -0.14 -6.92
C HIS A 133 0.11 -0.95 -7.45
N HIS A 134 -0.83 -1.37 -6.61
CA HIS A 134 -2.01 -2.10 -7.06
C HIS A 134 -2.87 -1.29 -8.04
N ARG A 135 -3.08 0.01 -7.79
CA ARG A 135 -3.89 0.89 -8.65
C ARG A 135 -3.24 1.21 -9.99
N LEU A 136 -1.91 1.32 -10.01
CA LEU A 136 -1.14 1.64 -11.22
C LEU A 136 -0.45 0.41 -11.82
N ARG A 137 -0.82 -0.79 -11.36
CA ARG A 137 -0.13 -2.04 -11.69
C ARG A 137 -0.03 -2.29 -13.21
N PRO A 138 -1.05 -2.01 -14.04
CA PRO A 138 -0.95 -2.17 -15.51
C PRO A 138 0.12 -1.26 -16.17
N TRP A 139 0.47 -0.15 -15.53
CA TRP A 139 1.44 0.83 -16.03
C TRP A 139 2.75 0.82 -15.23
N CYS A 140 2.93 -0.14 -14.33
CA CYS A 140 4.14 -0.22 -13.49
C CYS A 140 5.33 -0.73 -14.31
N PRO A 141 6.44 0.02 -14.44
CA PRO A 141 7.58 -0.38 -15.27
C PRO A 141 8.40 -1.54 -14.68
N TYR A 142 8.15 -1.91 -13.44
CA TYR A 142 8.84 -3.00 -12.74
C TYR A 142 8.02 -4.31 -12.75
N CYS A 143 6.73 -4.23 -13.08
CA CYS A 143 5.91 -5.42 -13.32
C CYS A 143 6.24 -5.95 -14.73
N ARG A 144 6.65 -7.22 -14.83
CA ARG A 144 6.72 -7.92 -16.12
C ARG A 144 5.36 -8.54 -16.43
N GLY A 145 4.87 -8.35 -17.66
CA GLY A 145 3.76 -9.12 -18.24
C GLY A 145 2.36 -8.78 -17.72
N TRP A 146 1.78 -7.66 -18.19
CA TRP A 146 0.32 -7.56 -18.33
C TRP A 146 -0.12 -7.75 -19.80
N ASP A 147 0.79 -7.47 -20.73
CA ASP A 147 0.64 -7.53 -22.19
C ASP A 147 1.10 -8.90 -22.75
N ASP A 148 2.18 -9.47 -22.21
CA ASP A 148 2.89 -10.60 -22.83
C ASP A 148 2.22 -11.99 -22.76
N GLY A 149 0.90 -12.12 -22.61
CA GLY A 149 0.29 -13.46 -22.42
C GLY A 149 -1.20 -13.65 -22.71
N GLY A 150 -1.91 -12.65 -23.20
CA GLY A 150 -3.24 -12.85 -23.78
C GLY A 150 -3.15 -12.58 -25.27
N ASP A 151 -3.59 -13.51 -26.12
CA ASP A 151 -3.90 -13.15 -27.50
C ASP A 151 -4.78 -11.89 -27.46
N PRO A 152 -4.47 -10.85 -28.26
CA PRO A 152 -5.31 -9.66 -28.30
C PRO A 152 -6.75 -10.12 -28.56
N GLU A 153 -7.66 -9.81 -27.64
CA GLU A 153 -9.10 -10.05 -27.84
C GLU A 153 -9.44 -9.47 -29.21
N PRO A 154 -9.84 -10.30 -30.19
CA PRO A 154 -10.10 -9.81 -31.53
C PRO A 154 -11.19 -8.75 -31.43
N SER A 155 -10.91 -7.56 -31.96
CA SER A 155 -11.91 -6.50 -32.00
C SER A 155 -13.15 -7.04 -32.71
N PRO A 156 -14.36 -6.86 -32.15
CA PRO A 156 -15.58 -7.40 -32.75
C PRO A 156 -15.71 -6.90 -34.19
N ASP A 157 -15.98 -7.82 -35.11
CA ASP A 157 -16.10 -7.51 -36.53
C ASP A 157 -17.27 -6.52 -36.73
N PRO A 158 -17.04 -5.36 -37.37
CA PRO A 158 -18.10 -4.41 -37.72
C PRO A 158 -19.29 -5.04 -38.46
N SER A 159 -19.12 -6.22 -39.06
CA SER A 159 -20.18 -6.99 -39.72
C SER A 159 -21.23 -7.56 -38.75
N GLU A 160 -20.89 -7.79 -37.47
CA GLU A 160 -21.81 -8.34 -36.47
C GLU A 160 -22.87 -7.34 -35.99
N PHE A 161 -22.63 -6.03 -36.16
CA PHE A 161 -23.59 -4.98 -35.79
C PHE A 161 -24.66 -4.72 -36.86
N LYS A 162 -24.52 -5.28 -38.07
CA LYS A 162 -25.42 -5.00 -39.20
C LYS A 162 -26.64 -5.92 -39.31
N THR A 163 -26.78 -6.95 -38.46
CA THR A 163 -27.86 -7.95 -38.60
C THR A 163 -29.06 -7.78 -37.65
N ARG A 164 -29.16 -6.66 -36.91
CA ARG A 164 -30.41 -6.29 -36.20
C ARG A 164 -31.08 -5.06 -36.81
N THR A 165 -31.58 -5.24 -38.02
CA THR A 165 -32.70 -4.45 -38.57
C THR A 165 -33.51 -5.38 -39.45
N GLY A 166 -34.67 -5.81 -38.95
CA GLY A 166 -35.57 -6.78 -39.56
C GLY A 166 -36.55 -7.29 -38.52
#